data_AF-A0A8H5BSK5-F1
#
_entry.id   AF-A0A8H5BSK5-F1
#
_cell.length_a   1.000
_cell.length_b   1.000
_cell.length_c   1.000
_cell.angle_alpha   90.00
_cell.angle_beta   90.00
_cell.angle_gamma   90.00
#
_symmetry.space_group_name_H-M   'P 1'
#
loop_
_entity.id
_entity.type
_entity.pdbx_description
1 polymer ?
#
loop_
_entity_poly.entity_id
_entity_poly.type
_entity_poly.pdbx_seq_one_letter_code
_entity_poly.pdbx_strand_id
1 'polypeptide(L)'
;MEGDCTEISAGGLQTSILVDDERVAHYGVQVEGNDDRGKATSWIASEVDKEFAINVSVKSLPKSNAYGVLVYIDGLLVSSSFFCADSDKRSRIITGVRISQTEKRKFMFGALEFLEDDSNAEAASAKTLGQIGIVLQTSTKPETRRPPDAPDSFVVPSHEKVYEGSSKGMAHQVKYSEPREDRLASPKKLFNLKDPFTVAKHVIKYRPLAMLQANGIVARPLPPAIERTPEAPSSTQSPALPRRSRKGKPAEGQVKTEAEAEAADPEERIRKRRRELMAELAKLEEEEDRLRASKRMGRTIKQEIKHEPRGTTASGEVIDLTI
;
A
#
# COMPACT_ATOMS: atom_id res chain seq x y z
N MET A 1 -16.85 -23.21 -13.05
CA MET A 1 -15.42 -23.13 -12.68
C MET A 1 -14.93 -21.79 -13.20
N GLU A 2 -14.92 -20.77 -12.36
CA GLU A 2 -14.21 -19.53 -12.67
C GLU A 2 -12.73 -19.87 -12.64
N GLY A 3 -11.99 -19.62 -13.73
CA GLY A 3 -10.55 -19.85 -13.75
C GLY A 3 -9.86 -18.92 -12.76
N ASP A 4 -8.98 -19.46 -11.93
CA ASP A 4 -8.24 -18.66 -10.97
C ASP A 4 -7.39 -17.61 -11.71
N CYS A 5 -7.68 -16.34 -11.45
CA CYS A 5 -6.98 -15.23 -12.04
C CYS A 5 -5.58 -15.14 -11.42
N THR A 6 -4.51 -15.46 -12.16
CA THR A 6 -3.13 -15.45 -11.63
C THR A 6 -2.38 -14.13 -11.86
N GLU A 7 -3.00 -13.18 -12.55
CA GLU A 7 -2.41 -11.91 -12.94
C GLU A 7 -3.49 -10.82 -12.97
N ILE A 8 -3.21 -9.65 -12.40
CA ILE A 8 -4.09 -8.49 -12.48
C ILE A 8 -3.57 -7.48 -13.50
N SER A 9 -4.47 -6.83 -14.23
CA SER A 9 -4.12 -5.84 -15.26
C SER A 9 -5.02 -4.61 -15.22
N ALA A 10 -4.42 -3.41 -15.22
CA ALA A 10 -5.13 -2.14 -15.34
C ALA A 10 -4.18 -1.03 -15.82
N GLY A 11 -4.64 -0.13 -16.72
CA GLY A 11 -3.86 1.01 -17.20
C GLY A 11 -2.49 0.65 -17.81
N GLY A 12 -2.42 -0.45 -18.55
CA GLY A 12 -1.19 -1.00 -19.14
C GLY A 12 -0.20 -1.64 -18.14
N LEU A 13 -0.49 -1.60 -16.83
CA LEU A 13 0.25 -2.34 -15.82
C LEU A 13 -0.31 -3.75 -15.70
N GLN A 14 0.56 -4.75 -15.66
CA GLN A 14 0.25 -6.12 -15.29
C GLN A 14 1.09 -6.53 -14.09
N THR A 15 0.50 -7.28 -13.17
CA THR A 15 1.21 -7.77 -11.99
C THR A 15 0.74 -9.16 -11.61
N SER A 16 1.70 -10.03 -11.31
CA SER A 16 1.47 -11.32 -10.64
C SER A 16 2.39 -11.44 -9.42
N ILE A 17 1.92 -12.12 -8.37
CA ILE A 17 2.77 -12.51 -7.24
C ILE A 17 3.22 -13.95 -7.45
N LEU A 18 4.50 -14.21 -7.17
CA LEU A 18 5.07 -15.55 -7.17
C LEU A 18 5.40 -15.94 -5.74
N VAL A 19 4.97 -17.11 -5.29
CA VAL A 19 5.35 -17.71 -4.00
C VAL A 19 6.05 -19.02 -4.34
N ASP A 20 7.26 -19.21 -3.82
CA ASP A 20 8.12 -20.35 -4.19
C ASP A 20 8.25 -20.55 -5.72
N ASP A 21 8.42 -19.43 -6.45
CA ASP A 21 8.50 -19.36 -7.92
C ASP A 21 7.22 -19.76 -8.70
N GLU A 22 6.11 -20.01 -8.02
CA GLU A 22 4.81 -20.30 -8.63
C GLU A 22 3.84 -19.11 -8.55
N ARG A 23 3.08 -18.85 -9.62
CA ARG A 23 2.09 -17.77 -9.61
C ARG A 23 0.91 -18.13 -8.72
N VAL A 24 0.58 -17.24 -7.78
CA VAL A 24 -0.57 -17.44 -6.90
C VAL A 24 -1.86 -16.89 -7.50
N ALA A 25 -2.98 -17.47 -7.10
CA ALA A 25 -4.31 -16.97 -7.46
C ALA A 25 -4.61 -15.63 -6.78
N HIS A 26 -5.21 -14.72 -7.55
CA HIS A 26 -5.77 -13.46 -7.11
C HIS A 26 -7.29 -13.60 -6.99
N TYR A 27 -7.80 -13.27 -5.81
CA TYR A 27 -9.22 -13.38 -5.45
C TYR A 27 -9.86 -12.00 -5.33
N GLY A 28 -11.17 -11.92 -5.57
CA GLY A 28 -11.94 -10.68 -5.41
C GLY A 28 -11.36 -9.52 -6.21
N VAL A 29 -10.92 -9.78 -7.45
CA VAL A 29 -10.29 -8.77 -8.32
C VAL A 29 -11.33 -7.70 -8.65
N GLN A 30 -11.03 -6.46 -8.29
CA GLN A 30 -11.83 -5.28 -8.60
C GLN A 30 -10.98 -4.33 -9.44
N VAL A 31 -11.47 -3.96 -10.62
CA VAL A 31 -10.81 -3.00 -11.50
C VAL A 31 -11.69 -1.76 -11.60
N GLU A 32 -11.12 -0.61 -11.26
CA GLU A 32 -11.73 0.72 -11.34
C GLU A 32 -10.97 1.56 -12.37
N GLY A 33 -11.68 2.39 -13.13
CA GLY A 33 -11.07 3.31 -14.10
C GLY A 33 -11.31 2.93 -15.55
N ASN A 34 -10.54 3.54 -16.46
CA ASN A 34 -10.62 3.34 -17.91
C ASN A 34 -9.32 2.72 -18.45
N ASP A 35 -9.25 2.52 -19.77
CA ASP A 35 -8.11 1.87 -20.43
C ASP A 35 -6.78 2.62 -20.21
N ASP A 36 -6.83 3.95 -20.07
CA ASP A 36 -5.65 4.80 -19.89
C ASP A 36 -5.25 4.98 -18.42
N ARG A 37 -6.21 4.85 -17.50
CA ARG A 37 -6.01 5.03 -16.06
C ARG A 37 -6.81 4.03 -15.27
N GLY A 38 -6.11 3.15 -14.58
CA GLY A 38 -6.74 2.04 -13.88
C GLY A 38 -6.22 1.86 -12.46
N LYS A 39 -7.12 1.48 -11.57
CA LYS A 39 -6.79 0.98 -10.24
C LYS A 39 -7.33 -0.44 -10.14
N ALA A 40 -6.44 -1.41 -9.93
CA ALA A 40 -6.83 -2.78 -9.63
C ALA A 40 -6.59 -3.07 -8.15
N THR A 41 -7.53 -3.77 -7.52
CA THR A 41 -7.34 -4.32 -6.19
C THR A 41 -7.66 -5.80 -6.18
N SER A 42 -6.90 -6.58 -5.43
CA SER A 42 -7.13 -8.04 -5.33
C SER A 42 -6.63 -8.56 -4.00
N TRP A 43 -7.01 -9.79 -3.67
CA TRP A 43 -6.52 -10.54 -2.52
C TRP A 43 -5.64 -11.70 -2.96
N ILE A 44 -4.59 -12.00 -2.21
CA ILE A 44 -3.82 -13.25 -2.35
C ILE A 44 -3.76 -13.98 -1.02
N ALA A 45 -3.68 -15.31 -1.11
CA ALA A 45 -3.32 -16.13 0.04
C ALA A 45 -1.84 -15.89 0.38
N SER A 46 -1.53 -15.81 1.68
CA SER A 46 -0.18 -15.74 2.20
C SER A 46 0.01 -16.77 3.30
N GLU A 47 1.22 -17.26 3.43
CA GLU A 47 1.63 -18.25 4.42
C GLU A 47 2.92 -17.77 5.08
N VAL A 48 3.00 -17.90 6.41
CA VAL A 48 4.18 -17.47 7.17
C VAL A 48 5.41 -18.23 6.70
N ASP A 49 6.55 -17.53 6.64
CA ASP A 49 7.87 -18.03 6.23
C ASP A 49 8.00 -18.41 4.76
N LYS A 50 7.01 -18.10 3.92
CA LYS A 50 7.12 -18.26 2.47
C LYS A 50 7.77 -17.05 1.82
N GLU A 51 8.80 -17.31 1.01
CA GLU A 51 9.43 -16.31 0.14
C GLU A 51 8.47 -15.96 -1.01
N PHE A 52 8.43 -14.68 -1.39
CA PHE A 52 7.66 -14.25 -2.54
C PHE A 52 8.39 -13.24 -3.41
N ALA A 53 7.95 -13.13 -4.65
CA ALA A 53 8.43 -12.18 -5.63
C ALA A 53 7.27 -11.46 -6.32
N ILE A 54 7.53 -10.22 -6.72
CA ILE A 54 6.57 -9.38 -7.43
C ILE A 54 7.02 -9.31 -8.87
N ASN A 55 6.23 -9.88 -9.78
CA ASN A 55 6.46 -9.75 -11.21
C ASN A 55 5.60 -8.63 -11.75
N VAL A 56 6.25 -7.62 -12.32
CA VAL A 56 5.60 -6.46 -12.91
C VAL A 56 5.90 -6.41 -14.40
N SER A 57 4.89 -6.18 -15.21
CA SER A 57 5.02 -5.99 -16.65
C SER A 57 4.23 -4.77 -17.12
N VAL A 58 4.79 -4.01 -18.05
CA VAL A 58 4.15 -2.83 -18.64
C VAL A 58 3.86 -3.13 -20.11
N LYS A 59 2.59 -3.32 -20.43
CA LYS A 59 2.09 -3.65 -21.77
C LYS A 59 1.23 -2.53 -22.34
N SER A 60 1.14 -2.47 -23.67
CA SER A 60 0.20 -1.61 -24.40
C SER A 60 0.35 -0.09 -24.18
N LEU A 61 1.45 0.37 -23.59
CA LEU A 61 1.71 1.80 -23.41
C LEU A 61 2.63 2.39 -24.48
N PRO A 62 2.41 3.67 -24.88
CA PRO A 62 3.19 4.34 -25.91
C PRO A 62 4.69 4.20 -25.71
N LYS A 63 5.41 3.86 -26.79
CA LYS A 63 6.87 3.74 -26.75
C LYS A 63 7.58 5.06 -26.54
N SER A 64 6.95 6.21 -26.79
CA SER A 64 7.57 7.53 -26.65
C SER A 64 7.83 7.99 -25.21
N ASN A 65 7.20 7.37 -24.21
CA ASN A 65 7.28 7.85 -22.83
C ASN A 65 8.19 6.97 -21.96
N ALA A 66 8.74 7.58 -20.90
CA ALA A 66 9.40 6.83 -19.83
C ALA A 66 8.36 6.42 -18.78
N TYR A 67 8.53 5.22 -18.23
CA TYR A 67 7.67 4.71 -17.17
C TYR A 67 8.48 4.38 -15.92
N GLY A 68 8.01 4.84 -14.78
CA GLY A 68 8.52 4.47 -13.46
C GLY A 68 7.55 3.53 -12.77
N VAL A 69 8.06 2.45 -12.19
CA VAL A 69 7.30 1.56 -11.33
C VAL A 69 7.83 1.70 -9.91
N LEU A 70 6.94 2.10 -9.01
CA LEU A 70 7.19 2.19 -7.58
C LEU A 70 6.48 1.04 -6.89
N VAL A 71 7.21 0.30 -6.05
CA VAL A 71 6.66 -0.82 -5.28
C VAL A 71 6.73 -0.49 -3.81
N TYR A 72 5.57 -0.51 -3.19
CA TYR A 72 5.34 -0.31 -1.78
C TYR A 72 4.93 -1.63 -1.16
N ILE A 73 5.50 -1.96 -0.01
CA ILE A 73 5.08 -3.07 0.82
C ILE A 73 4.77 -2.50 2.19
N ASP A 74 3.55 -2.74 2.68
CA ASP A 74 3.10 -2.24 3.98
C ASP A 74 3.13 -0.70 4.10
N GLY A 75 3.16 0.00 2.97
CA GLY A 75 3.29 1.46 2.87
C GLY A 75 4.73 1.95 2.68
N LEU A 76 5.73 1.08 2.85
CA LEU A 76 7.15 1.42 2.69
C LEU A 76 7.58 1.23 1.23
N LEU A 77 8.24 2.23 0.65
CA LEU A 77 8.81 2.13 -0.69
C LEU A 77 10.02 1.18 -0.67
N VAL A 78 9.89 0.00 -1.27
CA VAL A 78 10.93 -1.05 -1.28
C VAL A 78 11.67 -1.15 -2.61
N SER A 79 11.05 -0.68 -3.70
CA SER A 79 11.67 -0.73 -5.02
C SER A 79 11.18 0.40 -5.91
N SER A 80 12.11 0.95 -6.68
CA SER A 80 11.84 1.85 -7.80
C SER A 80 12.56 1.33 -9.04
N SER A 81 11.83 1.25 -10.14
CA SER A 81 12.30 0.73 -11.42
C SER A 81 11.87 1.64 -12.56
N PHE A 82 12.68 1.71 -13.60
CA PHE A 82 12.35 2.47 -14.81
C PHE A 82 12.32 1.56 -16.02
N PHE A 83 11.30 1.71 -16.84
CA PHE A 83 11.20 1.14 -18.17
C PHE A 83 11.41 2.25 -19.18
N CYS A 84 12.53 2.18 -19.90
CA CYS A 84 12.80 3.11 -20.99
C CYS A 84 11.90 2.79 -22.19
N ALA A 85 11.50 3.84 -22.89
CA ALA A 85 10.82 3.86 -24.18
C ALA A 85 11.26 2.72 -25.12
N ASP A 86 12.58 2.63 -25.33
CA ASP A 86 13.22 1.79 -26.34
C ASP A 86 13.60 0.39 -25.83
N SER A 87 13.26 0.05 -24.58
CA SER A 87 13.53 -1.29 -24.05
C SER A 87 12.45 -2.28 -24.50
N ASP A 88 12.85 -3.34 -25.19
CA ASP A 88 11.99 -4.49 -25.49
C ASP A 88 11.59 -5.26 -24.23
N LYS A 89 12.42 -5.20 -23.19
CA LYS A 89 12.13 -5.80 -21.88
C LYS A 89 11.37 -4.80 -21.02
N ARG A 90 10.04 -4.97 -20.98
CA ARG A 90 9.13 -4.21 -20.11
C ARG A 90 8.56 -5.03 -18.96
N SER A 91 9.29 -6.06 -18.54
CA SER A 91 8.96 -6.84 -17.36
C SER A 91 10.13 -6.89 -16.38
N ARG A 92 9.81 -7.04 -15.09
CA ARG A 92 10.79 -7.15 -14.03
C ARG A 92 10.24 -8.00 -12.90
N ILE A 93 11.08 -8.89 -12.38
CA ILE A 93 10.82 -9.65 -11.16
C ILE A 93 11.57 -8.98 -10.01
N ILE A 94 10.85 -8.66 -8.94
CA ILE A 94 11.36 -7.98 -7.76
C ILE A 94 11.23 -8.97 -6.59
N THR A 95 12.36 -9.55 -6.18
CA THR A 95 12.39 -10.63 -5.17
C THR A 95 12.78 -10.16 -3.77
N GLY A 96 13.11 -8.88 -3.58
CA GLY A 96 13.62 -8.39 -2.29
C GLY A 96 14.25 -7.00 -2.35
N VAL A 97 14.83 -6.57 -1.23
CA VAL A 97 15.57 -5.32 -1.06
C VAL A 97 17.07 -5.60 -1.03
N ARG A 98 17.82 -4.86 -1.84
CA ARG A 98 19.28 -4.94 -1.87
C ARG A 98 19.86 -4.17 -0.68
N ILE A 99 20.77 -4.79 0.06
CA ILE A 99 21.35 -4.24 1.30
C ILE A 99 22.82 -3.86 1.15
N SER A 100 23.49 -4.35 0.10
CA SER A 100 24.85 -3.99 -0.27
C SER A 100 25.03 -4.19 -1.78
N GLN A 101 26.23 -3.99 -2.32
CA GLN A 101 26.47 -4.23 -3.75
C GLN A 101 26.31 -5.69 -4.16
N THR A 102 26.52 -6.61 -3.20
CA THR A 102 26.58 -8.06 -3.41
C THR A 102 25.58 -8.83 -2.56
N GLU A 103 24.76 -8.17 -1.73
CA GLU A 103 23.79 -8.87 -0.89
C GLU A 103 22.38 -8.32 -1.03
N LYS A 104 21.42 -9.23 -0.86
CA LYS A 104 19.99 -8.95 -0.94
C LYS A 104 19.25 -9.72 0.14
N ARG A 105 18.22 -9.10 0.71
CA ARG A 105 17.23 -9.80 1.54
C ARG A 105 15.96 -9.99 0.74
N LYS A 106 15.48 -11.24 0.66
CA LYS A 106 14.26 -11.58 -0.05
C LYS A 106 13.03 -11.18 0.75
N PHE A 107 11.92 -10.94 0.05
CA PHE A 107 10.63 -10.75 0.72
C PHE A 107 10.10 -12.09 1.21
N MET A 108 9.59 -12.11 2.44
CA MET A 108 8.89 -13.25 3.02
C MET A 108 7.66 -12.77 3.75
N PHE A 109 6.60 -13.57 3.75
CA PHE A 109 5.50 -13.31 4.67
C PHE A 109 5.90 -13.72 6.09
N GLY A 110 5.59 -12.89 7.08
CA GLY A 110 5.85 -13.12 8.49
C GLY A 110 4.57 -12.99 9.30
N ALA A 111 4.56 -13.61 10.48
CA ALA A 111 3.53 -13.32 11.48
C ALA A 111 3.66 -11.86 11.93
N LEU A 112 2.53 -11.21 12.19
CA LEU A 112 2.49 -9.87 12.77
C LEU A 112 2.99 -9.94 14.22
N GLU A 113 3.99 -9.13 14.55
CA GLU A 113 4.52 -9.01 15.91
C GLU A 113 3.88 -7.79 16.59
N PHE A 114 3.22 -8.02 17.72
CA PHE A 114 2.62 -6.95 18.52
C PHE A 114 3.61 -6.49 19.60
N LEU A 115 3.71 -5.17 19.78
CA LEU A 115 4.30 -4.62 20.99
C LEU A 115 3.22 -4.47 22.06
N GLU A 116 3.51 -4.94 23.27
CA GLU A 116 2.66 -4.74 24.45
C GLU A 116 2.73 -3.31 25.01
N ASP A 117 3.72 -2.51 24.59
CA ASP A 117 3.94 -1.17 25.13
C ASP A 117 3.13 -0.10 24.38
N ASP A 118 2.13 0.44 25.08
CA ASP A 118 1.12 1.38 24.62
C ASP A 118 1.60 2.85 24.55
N SER A 119 2.84 3.11 24.96
CA SER A 119 3.29 4.46 25.28
C SER A 119 3.65 5.36 24.09
N ASN A 120 3.62 4.86 22.84
CA ASN A 120 4.05 5.64 21.67
C ASN A 120 3.17 5.45 20.41
N ALA A 121 1.89 5.83 20.54
CA ALA A 121 0.85 5.62 19.54
C ALA A 121 0.74 6.72 18.45
N GLU A 122 1.84 7.26 17.92
CA GLU A 122 1.76 8.11 16.70
C GLU A 122 1.60 7.23 15.45
N ALA A 123 0.35 6.83 15.24
CA ALA A 123 -0.15 5.81 14.32
C ALA A 123 -0.20 6.25 12.83
N ALA A 124 0.95 6.43 12.18
CA ALA A 124 0.98 6.84 10.77
C ALA A 124 0.83 5.69 9.75
N SER A 125 1.06 4.41 10.09
CA SER A 125 1.23 3.34 9.08
C SER A 125 0.18 2.21 9.07
N ALA A 126 -0.77 2.17 10.02
CA ALA A 126 -1.71 1.04 10.14
C ALA A 126 -2.60 0.78 8.89
N LYS A 127 -2.88 1.82 8.08
CA LYS A 127 -3.79 1.70 6.92
C LYS A 127 -3.23 0.90 5.75
N THR A 128 -1.91 0.81 5.64
CA THR A 128 -1.23 0.18 4.48
C THR A 128 -0.67 -1.20 4.79
N LEU A 129 -0.68 -1.61 6.05
CA LEU A 129 -0.24 -2.94 6.46
C LEU A 129 -1.05 -4.04 5.75
N GLY A 130 -0.34 -5.09 5.35
CA GLY A 130 -0.92 -6.23 4.66
C GLY A 130 -1.22 -5.95 3.20
N GLN A 131 -0.53 -4.99 2.59
CA GLN A 131 -0.75 -4.55 1.22
C GLN A 131 0.56 -4.42 0.45
N ILE A 132 0.56 -4.90 -0.78
CA ILE A 132 1.57 -4.66 -1.79
C ILE A 132 0.98 -3.65 -2.78
N GLY A 133 1.49 -2.42 -2.73
CA GLY A 133 1.09 -1.35 -3.64
C GLY A 133 2.08 -1.23 -4.80
N ILE A 134 1.60 -1.29 -6.04
CA ILE A 134 2.43 -1.02 -7.22
C ILE A 134 1.85 0.18 -7.94
N VAL A 135 2.67 1.19 -8.17
CA VAL A 135 2.28 2.44 -8.83
C VAL A 135 3.09 2.57 -10.11
N LEU A 136 2.39 2.67 -11.23
CA LEU A 136 2.96 3.01 -12.52
C LEU A 136 2.80 4.50 -12.76
N GLN A 137 3.93 5.19 -12.91
CA GLN A 137 4.01 6.60 -13.28
C GLN A 137 4.60 6.74 -14.66
N THR A 138 4.26 7.82 -15.36
CA THR A 138 4.89 8.16 -16.63
C THR A 138 5.29 9.62 -16.67
N SER A 139 6.28 9.92 -17.51
CA SER A 139 6.69 11.28 -17.87
C SER A 139 7.13 11.31 -19.33
N THR A 140 6.83 12.41 -20.00
CA THR A 140 7.29 12.69 -21.37
C THR A 140 8.74 13.16 -21.42
N LYS A 141 9.35 13.52 -20.28
CA LYS A 141 10.69 14.08 -20.19
C LYS A 141 11.47 13.42 -19.05
N PRO A 142 12.04 12.22 -19.27
CA PRO A 142 12.96 11.62 -18.31
C PRO A 142 14.24 12.47 -18.24
N GLU A 143 14.64 12.88 -17.04
CA GLU A 143 15.95 13.47 -16.80
C GLU A 143 16.89 12.36 -16.32
N THR A 144 17.95 12.09 -17.10
CA THR A 144 19.02 11.20 -16.63
C THR A 144 19.94 12.01 -15.73
N ARG A 145 20.12 11.57 -14.50
CA ARG A 145 21.13 12.14 -13.60
C ARG A 145 22.30 11.19 -13.49
N ARG A 146 23.50 11.77 -13.39
CA ARG A 146 24.63 10.98 -12.90
C ARG A 146 24.31 10.53 -11.48
N PRO A 147 24.60 9.27 -11.12
CA PRO A 147 24.57 8.87 -9.73
C PRO A 147 25.41 9.87 -8.93
N PRO A 148 24.98 10.27 -7.72
CA PRO A 148 25.89 10.95 -6.82
C PRO A 148 27.14 10.07 -6.62
N ASP A 149 28.30 10.70 -6.41
CA ASP A 149 29.56 9.97 -6.18
C ASP A 149 29.53 9.17 -4.87
N ALA A 150 28.56 9.45 -3.99
CA ALA A 150 28.33 8.69 -2.78
C ALA A 150 27.57 7.38 -3.08
N PRO A 151 27.96 6.24 -2.47
CA PRO A 151 27.20 5.00 -2.61
C PRO A 151 25.77 5.22 -2.10
N ASP A 152 24.79 4.71 -2.85
CA ASP A 152 23.40 4.64 -2.39
C ASP A 152 23.40 4.00 -1.00
N SER A 153 22.89 4.71 0.01
CA SER A 153 22.71 4.12 1.32
C SER A 153 21.64 3.03 1.18
N PHE A 154 22.08 1.78 1.28
CA PHE A 154 21.18 0.62 1.26
C PHE A 154 20.48 0.49 2.62
N VAL A 155 19.60 1.44 2.94
CA VAL A 155 18.80 1.36 4.16
C VAL A 155 17.66 0.40 3.91
N VAL A 156 17.70 -0.77 4.56
CA VAL A 156 16.54 -1.65 4.63
C VAL A 156 15.48 -0.92 5.44
N PRO A 157 14.28 -0.70 4.90
CA PRO A 157 13.19 -0.17 5.70
C PRO A 157 12.97 -1.11 6.90
N SER A 158 13.23 -0.64 8.11
CA SER A 158 12.88 -1.39 9.31
C SER A 158 11.37 -1.48 9.35
N HIS A 159 10.82 -2.67 9.56
CA HIS A 159 9.40 -2.77 9.85
C HIS A 159 9.16 -2.10 11.20
N GLU A 160 8.29 -1.10 11.21
CA GLU A 160 7.75 -0.55 12.44
C GLU A 160 6.95 -1.66 13.12
N LYS A 161 7.23 -1.88 14.41
CA LYS A 161 6.43 -2.79 15.21
C LYS A 161 5.03 -2.20 15.35
N VAL A 162 4.02 -3.03 15.13
CA VAL A 162 2.63 -2.58 15.04
C VAL A 162 1.98 -2.69 16.42
N TYR A 163 1.26 -1.64 16.81
CA TYR A 163 0.48 -1.63 18.04
C TYR A 163 -0.86 -2.37 17.86
N GLU A 164 -1.18 -3.24 18.82
CA GLU A 164 -2.30 -4.20 18.79
C GLU A 164 -3.67 -3.57 18.50
N GLY A 165 -3.92 -2.36 19.02
CA GLY A 165 -5.22 -1.69 18.89
C GLY A 165 -5.58 -1.25 17.46
N SER A 166 -4.59 -1.10 16.57
CA SER A 166 -4.78 -0.55 15.22
C SER A 166 -4.97 -1.61 14.12
N SER A 167 -4.78 -2.89 14.45
CA SER A 167 -4.58 -3.98 13.48
C SER A 167 -5.60 -5.10 13.59
N LYS A 168 -6.82 -4.83 14.08
CA LYS A 168 -7.88 -5.85 14.16
C LYS A 168 -8.13 -6.48 12.79
N GLY A 169 -7.89 -7.79 12.67
CA GLY A 169 -8.05 -8.55 11.42
C GLY A 169 -6.81 -8.61 10.53
N MET A 170 -5.64 -8.26 11.06
CA MET A 170 -4.34 -8.44 10.42
C MET A 170 -3.56 -9.55 11.10
N ALA A 171 -3.12 -10.55 10.32
CA ALA A 171 -2.34 -11.68 10.82
C ALA A 171 -0.91 -11.71 10.29
N HIS A 172 -0.68 -11.20 9.08
CA HIS A 172 0.61 -11.27 8.40
C HIS A 172 1.16 -9.87 8.09
N GLN A 173 2.47 -9.74 8.16
CA GLN A 173 3.28 -8.61 7.68
C GLN A 173 4.37 -9.14 6.72
N VAL A 174 5.00 -8.29 5.93
CA VAL A 174 6.22 -8.72 5.23
C VAL A 174 7.39 -8.67 6.21
N LYS A 175 8.30 -9.63 6.09
CA LYS A 175 9.63 -9.59 6.69
C LYS A 175 10.68 -9.84 5.63
N TYR A 176 11.93 -9.61 6.00
CA TYR A 176 13.07 -9.81 5.13
C TYR A 176 13.82 -11.08 5.53
N SER A 177 14.24 -11.87 4.56
CA SER A 177 15.11 -13.03 4.80
C SER A 177 16.46 -12.59 5.38
N GLU A 178 17.23 -13.56 5.84
CA GLU A 178 18.66 -13.36 6.06
C GLU A 178 19.33 -12.82 4.77
N PRO A 179 20.37 -11.98 4.90
CA PRO A 179 21.19 -11.57 3.77
C PRO A 179 21.68 -12.77 2.97
N ARG A 180 21.51 -12.74 1.66
CA ARG A 180 22.09 -13.71 0.73
C ARG A 180 22.90 -12.99 -0.33
N GLU A 181 23.96 -13.63 -0.79
CA GLU A 181 24.73 -13.15 -1.93
C GLU A 181 23.82 -13.02 -3.17
N ASP A 182 23.98 -11.91 -3.88
CA ASP A 182 23.26 -11.55 -5.08
C ASP A 182 24.27 -11.06 -6.13
N ARG A 183 23.86 -11.09 -7.40
CA ARG A 183 24.69 -10.60 -8.49
C ARG A 183 25.04 -9.14 -8.28
N LEU A 184 26.31 -8.82 -8.52
CA LEU A 184 26.85 -7.47 -8.44
C LEU A 184 25.92 -6.51 -9.18
N ALA A 185 25.49 -5.47 -8.47
CA ALA A 185 24.64 -4.45 -9.05
C ALA A 185 25.35 -3.80 -10.25
N SER A 186 24.78 -3.92 -11.45
CA SER A 186 25.21 -3.06 -12.54
C SER A 186 24.99 -1.60 -12.15
N PRO A 187 25.91 -0.69 -12.52
CA PRO A 187 25.75 0.74 -12.26
C PRO A 187 24.37 1.20 -12.75
N LYS A 188 23.52 1.66 -11.83
CA LYS A 188 22.18 2.13 -12.20
C LYS A 188 22.32 3.55 -12.71
N LYS A 189 21.78 3.82 -13.90
CA LYS A 189 21.44 5.19 -14.28
C LYS A 189 20.28 5.62 -13.38
N LEU A 190 20.44 6.74 -12.68
CA LEU A 190 19.34 7.35 -11.95
C LEU A 190 18.50 8.14 -12.94
N PHE A 191 17.19 7.84 -12.96
CA PHE A 191 16.22 8.58 -13.74
C PHE A 191 15.30 9.32 -12.80
N ASN A 192 15.07 10.59 -13.08
CA ASN A 192 14.00 11.35 -12.48
C ASN A 192 12.92 11.58 -13.53
N LEU A 193 11.70 11.19 -13.18
CA LEU A 193 10.55 11.60 -13.97
C LEU A 193 10.25 13.05 -13.61
N LYS A 194 10.31 13.94 -14.60
CA LYS A 194 9.86 15.31 -14.42
C LYS A 194 8.34 15.33 -14.52
N ASP A 195 7.67 15.95 -13.55
CA ASP A 195 6.20 16.07 -13.49
C ASP A 195 5.48 14.72 -13.68
N PRO A 196 5.81 13.69 -12.87
CA PRO A 196 5.25 12.36 -13.06
C PRO A 196 3.74 12.39 -12.79
N PHE A 197 2.99 11.68 -13.63
CA PHE A 197 1.58 11.39 -13.35
C PHE A 197 1.34 9.89 -13.24
N THR A 198 0.45 9.51 -12.32
CA THR A 198 0.08 8.11 -12.11
C THR A 198 -0.85 7.64 -13.22
N VAL A 199 -0.42 6.58 -13.90
CA VAL A 199 -1.18 5.89 -14.95
C VAL A 199 -2.00 4.77 -14.32
N ALA A 200 -1.34 3.90 -13.55
CA ALA A 200 -2.00 2.75 -12.96
C ALA A 200 -1.58 2.53 -11.50
N LYS A 201 -2.48 1.95 -10.72
CA LYS A 201 -2.21 1.54 -9.34
C LYS A 201 -2.78 0.16 -9.07
N HIS A 202 -1.93 -0.78 -8.71
CA HIS A 202 -2.35 -2.08 -8.21
C HIS A 202 -2.21 -2.12 -6.68
N VAL A 203 -3.23 -2.62 -5.99
CA VAL A 203 -3.21 -2.85 -4.54
C VAL A 203 -3.56 -4.30 -4.28
N ILE A 204 -2.53 -5.10 -3.99
CA ILE A 204 -2.66 -6.51 -3.71
C ILE A 204 -2.63 -6.71 -2.20
N LYS A 205 -3.76 -7.09 -1.62
CA LYS A 205 -3.88 -7.37 -0.19
C LYS A 205 -3.53 -8.82 0.06
N TYR A 206 -2.74 -9.10 1.08
CA TYR A 206 -2.39 -10.48 1.44
C TYR A 206 -2.91 -10.85 2.82
N ARG A 207 -3.51 -12.04 2.93
CA ARG A 207 -4.05 -12.60 4.18
C ARG A 207 -3.88 -14.12 4.22
N PRO A 208 -3.90 -14.76 5.39
CA PRO A 208 -4.00 -16.21 5.47
C PRO A 208 -5.21 -16.73 4.69
N LEU A 209 -5.07 -17.87 4.02
CA LEU A 209 -6.17 -18.48 3.25
C LEU A 209 -7.43 -18.69 4.10
N ALA A 210 -7.26 -19.16 5.34
CA ALA A 210 -8.36 -19.35 6.28
C ALA A 210 -9.15 -18.06 6.57
N MET A 211 -8.46 -16.90 6.61
CA MET A 211 -9.13 -15.60 6.76
C MET A 211 -9.88 -15.19 5.51
N LEU A 212 -9.31 -15.43 4.33
CA LEU A 212 -10.01 -15.17 3.06
C LEU A 212 -11.29 -16.02 2.95
N GLN A 213 -11.24 -17.28 3.38
CA GLN A 213 -12.40 -18.17 3.45
C GLN A 213 -13.43 -17.72 4.50
N ALA A 214 -12.97 -17.30 5.68
CA ALA A 214 -13.84 -16.79 6.74
C ALA A 214 -14.59 -15.51 6.33
N ASN A 215 -13.93 -14.65 5.54
CA ASN A 215 -14.51 -13.42 5.00
C ASN A 215 -15.37 -13.65 3.73
N GLY A 216 -15.52 -14.89 3.27
CA GLY A 216 -16.28 -15.22 2.06
C GLY A 216 -15.65 -14.74 0.76
N ILE A 217 -14.35 -14.40 0.75
CA ILE A 217 -13.61 -14.02 -0.46
C ILE A 217 -13.22 -15.26 -1.26
N VAL A 218 -12.90 -16.36 -0.57
CA VAL A 218 -12.58 -17.66 -1.17
C VAL A 218 -13.60 -18.68 -0.69
N ALA A 219 -14.08 -19.55 -1.60
CA ALA A 219 -15.00 -20.61 -1.22
C ALA A 219 -14.32 -21.55 -0.20
N ARG A 220 -15.03 -21.86 0.89
CA ARG A 220 -14.57 -22.88 1.82
C ARG A 220 -14.70 -24.25 1.14
N PRO A 221 -13.69 -25.12 1.17
CA PRO A 221 -13.86 -26.49 0.72
C PRO A 221 -15.06 -27.09 1.45
N LEU A 222 -15.99 -27.66 0.69
CA LEU A 222 -17.10 -28.40 1.27
C LEU A 222 -16.49 -29.48 2.17
N PRO A 223 -16.95 -29.60 3.44
CA PRO A 223 -16.50 -30.71 4.27
C PRO A 223 -16.72 -32.00 3.46
N PRO A 224 -15.77 -32.95 3.50
CA PRO A 224 -15.92 -34.21 2.78
C PRO A 224 -17.30 -34.74 3.14
N ALA A 225 -18.12 -35.01 2.13
CA ALA A 225 -19.44 -35.57 2.35
C ALA A 225 -19.19 -36.78 3.23
N ILE A 226 -19.62 -36.69 4.50
CA ILE A 226 -19.54 -37.82 5.40
C ILE A 226 -20.48 -38.80 4.74
N GLU A 227 -19.92 -39.74 3.99
CA GLU A 227 -20.63 -40.91 3.52
C GLU A 227 -21.18 -41.49 4.80
N ARG A 228 -22.48 -41.27 5.02
CA ARG A 228 -23.18 -41.84 6.15
C ARG A 228 -23.05 -43.32 5.91
N THR A 229 -22.10 -43.94 6.60
CA THR A 229 -22.00 -45.39 6.69
C THR A 229 -23.41 -45.82 7.08
N PRO A 230 -24.11 -46.62 6.26
CA PRO A 230 -25.47 -47.00 6.55
C PRO A 230 -25.47 -47.67 7.92
N GLU A 231 -26.02 -46.98 8.92
CA GLU A 231 -26.13 -47.47 10.28
C GLU A 231 -26.89 -48.79 10.20
N ALA A 232 -26.22 -49.87 10.57
CA ALA A 232 -26.89 -51.11 10.89
C ALA A 232 -27.95 -50.81 11.97
N PRO A 233 -29.16 -51.39 11.87
CA PRO A 233 -30.26 -51.10 12.79
C PRO A 233 -29.92 -51.57 14.21
N SER A 234 -29.35 -50.67 15.02
CA SER A 234 -29.16 -50.90 16.45
C SER A 234 -30.44 -50.52 17.20
N SER A 235 -31.33 -51.50 17.29
CA SER A 235 -32.22 -51.63 18.44
C SER A 235 -31.35 -51.62 19.70
N THR A 236 -31.45 -50.60 20.56
CA THR A 236 -31.43 -50.72 22.04
C THR A 236 -31.79 -49.37 22.69
N GLN A 237 -33.01 -49.35 23.20
CA GLN A 237 -33.48 -48.78 24.46
C GLN A 237 -32.69 -47.63 25.14
N SER A 238 -33.42 -46.53 25.31
CA SER A 238 -33.13 -45.41 26.20
C SER A 238 -32.87 -45.82 27.65
N PRO A 239 -32.00 -45.07 28.35
CA PRO A 239 -32.31 -44.66 29.71
C PRO A 239 -32.37 -43.14 29.81
N ALA A 240 -33.52 -42.66 30.26
CA ALA A 240 -33.75 -41.28 30.65
C ALA A 240 -32.80 -40.88 31.78
N LEU A 241 -32.15 -39.72 31.65
CA LEU A 241 -31.42 -39.06 32.73
C LEU A 241 -31.81 -37.57 32.84
N PRO A 242 -31.66 -36.98 34.04
CA PRO A 242 -32.63 -36.03 34.57
C PRO A 242 -32.37 -34.57 34.19
N ARG A 243 -33.48 -33.86 34.01
CA ARG A 243 -33.58 -32.41 33.88
C ARG A 243 -33.00 -31.74 35.13
N ARG A 244 -31.82 -31.13 35.02
CA ARG A 244 -31.28 -30.22 36.04
C ARG A 244 -31.74 -28.79 35.74
N SER A 245 -32.78 -28.39 36.45
CA SER A 245 -33.18 -26.99 36.63
C SER A 245 -32.10 -26.22 37.38
N ARG A 246 -31.40 -25.30 36.71
CA ARG A 246 -30.64 -24.24 37.39
C ARG A 246 -31.42 -22.94 37.36
N LYS A 247 -32.04 -22.69 38.51
CA LYS A 247 -32.64 -21.45 38.97
C LYS A 247 -31.48 -20.56 39.46
N GLY A 248 -31.30 -19.38 38.88
CA GLY A 248 -30.21 -18.47 39.20
C GLY A 248 -30.52 -17.03 38.77
N LYS A 249 -31.13 -16.32 39.72
CA LYS A 249 -31.50 -14.89 39.86
C LYS A 249 -31.08 -13.84 38.81
N PRO A 250 -31.96 -12.86 38.53
CA PRO A 250 -31.62 -11.61 37.86
C PRO A 250 -30.99 -10.64 38.88
N ALA A 251 -29.93 -9.94 38.47
CA ALA A 251 -29.43 -8.76 39.18
C ALA A 251 -29.86 -7.52 38.40
N GLU A 252 -30.85 -6.82 38.94
CA GLU A 252 -31.20 -5.46 38.59
C GLU A 252 -30.01 -4.54 38.88
N GLY A 253 -29.48 -3.92 37.82
CA GLY A 253 -28.61 -2.76 37.89
C GLY A 253 -29.30 -1.61 37.17
N GLN A 254 -30.04 -0.80 37.92
CA GLN A 254 -30.56 0.48 37.48
C GLN A 254 -29.39 1.39 37.09
N VAL A 255 -29.21 1.64 35.79
CA VAL A 255 -28.45 2.79 35.30
C VAL A 255 -29.43 3.75 34.65
N LYS A 256 -29.48 4.90 35.30
CA LYS A 256 -30.28 6.10 35.09
C LYS A 256 -30.37 6.50 33.61
N THR A 257 -31.59 6.42 33.09
CA THR A 257 -32.06 7.01 31.84
C THR A 257 -32.06 8.54 31.97
N GLU A 258 -31.12 9.19 31.29
CA GLU A 258 -31.22 10.61 30.89
C GLU A 258 -30.55 10.74 29.52
N ALA A 259 -31.35 10.56 28.47
CA ALA A 259 -31.26 11.25 27.18
C ALA A 259 -32.22 10.58 26.19
N GLU A 260 -33.51 10.92 26.30
CA GLU A 260 -34.37 11.00 25.14
C GLU A 260 -33.70 11.94 24.12
N ALA A 261 -33.08 11.36 23.10
CA ALA A 261 -32.81 12.05 21.86
C ALA A 261 -33.16 11.07 20.74
N GLU A 262 -34.39 11.26 20.24
CA GLU A 262 -34.92 10.87 18.94
C GLU A 262 -34.34 9.60 18.30
N ALA A 263 -35.24 8.61 18.14
CA ALA A 263 -35.13 7.55 17.15
C ALA A 263 -35.18 8.11 15.71
N ALA A 264 -34.24 8.99 15.36
CA ALA A 264 -34.01 9.40 13.99
C ALA A 264 -33.46 8.21 13.22
N ASP A 265 -34.12 7.89 12.11
CA ASP A 265 -33.70 6.91 11.12
C ASP A 265 -32.18 7.02 10.89
N PRO A 266 -31.40 5.92 11.00
CA PRO A 266 -29.97 5.94 10.73
C PRO A 266 -29.62 6.57 9.36
N GLU A 267 -30.53 6.50 8.37
CA GLU A 267 -30.35 7.23 7.11
C GLU A 267 -30.39 8.75 7.26
N GLU A 268 -31.26 9.28 8.12
CA GLU A 268 -31.41 10.72 8.32
C GLU A 268 -30.18 11.31 9.02
N ARG A 269 -29.59 10.57 9.97
CA ARG A 269 -28.30 10.93 10.59
C ARG A 269 -27.17 11.01 9.56
N ILE A 270 -27.11 10.05 8.63
CA ILE A 270 -26.12 10.05 7.55
C ILE A 270 -26.35 11.22 6.59
N ARG A 271 -27.62 11.51 6.23
CA ARG A 271 -27.98 12.65 5.35
C ARG A 271 -27.62 13.98 6.00
N LYS A 272 -27.89 14.16 7.30
CA LYS A 272 -27.52 15.35 8.06
C LYS A 272 -26.00 15.53 8.08
N ARG A 273 -25.24 14.48 8.39
CA ARG A 273 -23.78 14.53 8.42
C ARG A 273 -23.18 14.86 7.04
N ARG A 274 -23.77 14.33 5.97
CA ARG A 274 -23.36 14.65 4.60
C ARG A 274 -23.59 16.12 4.25
N ARG A 275 -24.71 16.70 4.71
CA ARG A 275 -25.04 18.12 4.50
C ARG A 275 -24.08 19.04 5.26
N GLU A 276 -23.74 18.68 6.49
CA GLU A 276 -22.74 19.40 7.30
C GLU A 276 -21.37 19.41 6.63
N LEU A 277 -20.89 18.25 6.18
CA LEU A 277 -19.60 18.13 5.49
C LEU A 277 -19.55 18.91 4.17
N MET A 278 -20.65 18.95 3.40
CA MET A 278 -20.70 19.77 2.17
C MET A 278 -20.67 21.27 2.48
N ALA A 279 -21.31 21.72 3.57
CA ALA A 279 -21.25 23.11 3.99
C ALA A 279 -19.85 23.49 4.52
N GLU A 280 -19.14 22.57 5.16
CA GLU A 280 -17.76 22.76 5.62
C GLU A 280 -16.79 22.88 4.44
N LEU A 281 -16.93 22.02 3.41
CA LEU A 281 -16.13 22.13 2.18
C LEU A 281 -16.35 23.46 1.46
N ALA A 282 -17.59 23.93 1.36
CA ALA A 282 -17.89 25.22 0.72
C ALA A 282 -17.24 26.41 1.45
N LYS A 283 -17.17 26.37 2.78
CA LYS A 283 -16.48 27.41 3.56
C LYS A 283 -14.97 27.41 3.33
N LEU A 284 -14.36 26.22 3.22
CA LEU A 284 -12.93 26.08 2.95
C LEU A 284 -12.57 26.58 1.54
N GLU A 285 -13.42 26.33 0.54
CA GLU A 285 -13.24 26.85 -0.82
C GLU A 285 -13.30 28.40 -0.85
N GLU A 286 -14.26 29.00 -0.14
CA GLU A 286 -14.37 30.46 -0.03
C GLU A 286 -13.14 31.08 0.67
N GLU A 287 -12.63 30.42 1.71
CA GLU A 287 -11.41 30.85 2.40
C GLU A 287 -10.18 30.75 1.49
N GLU A 288 -10.05 29.68 0.71
CA GLU A 288 -8.95 29.52 -0.26
C GLU A 288 -8.99 30.63 -1.33
N ASP A 289 -10.17 30.96 -1.86
CA ASP A 289 -10.34 32.03 -2.84
C ASP A 289 -10.02 33.40 -2.25
N ARG A 290 -10.41 33.64 -0.99
CA ARG A 290 -10.04 34.87 -0.26
C ARG A 290 -8.53 34.99 -0.08
N LEU A 291 -7.84 33.89 0.25
CA LEU A 291 -6.38 33.85 0.35
C LEU A 291 -5.69 34.03 -1.00
N ARG A 292 -6.28 33.52 -2.09
CA ARG A 292 -5.76 33.74 -3.45
C ARG A 292 -5.93 35.20 -3.88
N ALA A 293 -7.06 35.83 -3.57
CA ALA A 293 -7.31 37.23 -3.87
C ALA A 293 -6.36 38.18 -3.12
N SER A 294 -6.10 37.92 -1.82
CA SER A 294 -5.18 38.74 -1.02
C SER A 294 -3.73 38.63 -1.50
N LYS A 295 -3.28 37.42 -1.90
CA LYS A 295 -1.96 37.21 -2.51
C LYS A 295 -1.79 37.95 -3.84
N ARG A 296 -2.85 38.10 -4.63
CA ARG A 296 -2.81 38.88 -5.89
C ARG A 296 -2.65 40.37 -5.64
N MET A 297 -3.34 40.93 -4.63
CA MET A 297 -3.26 42.36 -4.31
C MET A 297 -1.93 42.76 -3.65
N GLY A 298 -1.35 41.90 -2.81
CA GLY A 298 -0.08 42.16 -2.11
C GLY A 298 1.18 42.20 -2.99
N ARG A 299 1.09 41.81 -4.27
CA ARG A 299 2.24 41.72 -5.18
C ARG A 299 2.54 43.01 -5.95
N THR A 300 1.67 44.02 -5.84
CA THR A 300 1.75 45.26 -6.64
C THR A 300 2.43 46.44 -5.93
N ILE A 301 2.73 46.32 -4.62
CA ILE A 301 3.28 47.42 -3.83
C ILE A 301 4.61 46.99 -3.22
N LYS A 302 5.73 47.32 -3.92
CA LYS A 302 7.14 47.41 -3.47
C LYS A 302 8.11 46.89 -4.53
N GLN A 303 8.24 47.62 -5.62
CA GLN A 303 9.51 47.74 -6.36
C GLN A 303 9.83 49.22 -6.53
N GLU A 304 10.06 49.93 -5.42
CA GLU A 304 10.95 51.09 -5.44
C GLU A 304 12.37 50.52 -5.40
N ILE A 305 12.92 50.27 -6.59
CA ILE A 305 14.33 49.90 -6.76
C ILE A 305 15.14 51.16 -6.46
N LYS A 306 15.63 51.26 -5.22
CA LYS A 306 16.65 52.24 -4.85
C LYS A 306 17.93 51.85 -5.59
N HIS A 307 18.18 52.50 -6.72
CA HIS A 307 19.45 52.39 -7.44
C HIS A 307 20.56 53.00 -6.57
N GLU A 308 21.40 52.16 -5.99
CA GLU A 308 22.71 52.60 -5.53
C GLU A 308 23.66 52.71 -6.74
N PRO A 309 24.48 53.77 -6.82
CA PRO A 309 25.45 53.93 -7.89
C PRO A 309 26.55 52.87 -7.77
N ARG A 310 26.71 52.08 -8.84
CA ARG A 310 27.82 51.13 -9.01
C ARG A 310 29.15 51.87 -8.89
N GLY A 311 29.87 51.60 -7.79
CA GLY A 311 31.28 51.90 -7.69
C GLY A 311 32.07 51.11 -8.73
N THR A 312 32.75 51.81 -9.61
CA THR A 312 33.79 51.32 -10.51
C THR A 312 34.88 50.63 -9.70
N THR A 313 34.95 49.30 -9.78
CA THR A 313 36.12 48.54 -9.33
C THR A 313 37.24 48.72 -10.34
N ALA A 314 38.34 49.29 -9.87
CA ALA A 314 39.58 49.45 -10.61
C ALA A 314 40.14 48.08 -11.02
N SER A 315 40.49 47.98 -12.30
CA SER A 315 41.29 46.92 -12.90
C SER A 315 42.70 46.94 -12.29
N GLY A 316 43.16 45.78 -11.82
CA GLY A 316 44.58 45.49 -11.70
C GLY A 316 44.99 44.88 -10.37
N GLU A 317 44.75 43.58 -10.18
CA GLU A 317 45.56 42.79 -9.26
C GLU A 317 45.97 41.50 -9.96
N VAL A 318 47.23 41.48 -10.36
CA VAL A 318 47.93 40.32 -10.92
C VAL A 318 48.40 39.51 -9.73
N ILE A 319 47.77 38.36 -9.49
CA ILE A 319 48.23 37.41 -8.47
C ILE A 319 49.39 36.64 -9.11
N ASP A 320 50.60 36.96 -8.66
CA ASP A 320 51.83 36.26 -9.03
C ASP A 320 51.97 35.02 -8.13
N LEU A 321 51.94 33.84 -8.73
CA LEU A 321 52.17 32.56 -8.04
C LEU A 321 53.60 32.11 -8.36
N THR A 322 54.54 32.54 -7.54
CA THR A 322 55.88 31.96 -7.52
C THR A 322 55.96 30.93 -6.40
N ILE A 323 55.90 29.67 -6.85
CA ILE A 323 56.49 28.40 -6.34
C ILE A 323 56.36 28.10 -4.84
#